data_AF-A0A1I3G3J5-F1
#
_entry.id   AF-A0A1I3G3J5-F1
#
_cell.length_a   1.000
_cell.length_b   1.000
_cell.length_c   1.000
_cell.angle_alpha   90.00
_cell.angle_beta   90.00
_cell.angle_gamma   90.00
#
_symmetry.space_group_name_H-M   'P 1'
#
loop_
_entity.id
_entity.type
_entity.pdbx_description
1 polymer ?
#
loop_
_entity_poly.entity_id
_entity_poly.type
_entity_poly.pdbx_seq_one_letter_code
_entity_poly.pdbx_strand_id
1 'polypeptide(L)'
;MERYIYYCPNCHYLGSAEHSAPNEYQGCSECKSAMVYAGYTKAEWDTKSKEEKEQIKAQLKDKYPASASTSVNLPSPDVLSKINDNINTIKNILMFYLILSIVGIFFMIINFLV
;
A
#
# COMPACT_ATOMS: atom_id res chain seq x y z
N MET A 1 23.96 -2.98 4.09
CA MET A 1 22.74 -2.16 3.94
C MET A 1 23.20 -0.74 3.71
N GLU A 2 22.69 -0.10 2.66
CA GLU A 2 23.05 1.27 2.33
C GLU A 2 21.91 2.19 2.69
N ARG A 3 22.24 3.46 2.96
CA ARG A 3 21.26 4.46 3.32
C ARG A 3 20.97 5.33 2.11
N TYR A 4 19.73 5.32 1.65
CA TYR A 4 19.28 6.03 0.45
C TYR A 4 18.49 7.28 0.82
N ILE A 5 18.53 8.29 -0.05
CA ILE A 5 17.72 9.49 0.10
C ILE A 5 16.41 9.31 -0.65
N TYR A 6 15.32 9.62 0.05
CA TYR A 6 13.98 9.59 -0.48
C TYR A 6 13.35 10.97 -0.43
N TYR A 7 12.61 11.30 -1.47
CA TYR A 7 11.88 12.55 -1.62
C TYR A 7 10.38 12.28 -1.55
N CYS A 8 9.65 13.07 -0.76
CA CYS A 8 8.20 13.03 -0.75
C CYS A 8 7.64 14.09 -1.71
N PRO A 9 6.96 13.71 -2.79
CA PRO A 9 6.34 14.66 -3.72
C PRO A 9 5.17 15.44 -3.11
N ASN A 10 4.55 14.92 -2.04
CA ASN A 10 3.37 15.53 -1.42
C ASN A 10 3.73 16.70 -0.48
N CYS A 11 4.68 16.49 0.45
CA CYS A 11 5.09 17.50 1.42
C CYS A 11 6.50 18.07 1.17
N HIS A 12 7.16 17.65 0.08
CA HIS A 12 8.53 18.05 -0.28
C HIS A 12 9.59 17.75 0.79
N TYR A 13 9.28 16.80 1.68
CA TYR A 13 10.19 16.30 2.71
C TYR A 13 11.26 15.40 2.11
N LEU A 14 12.51 15.55 2.56
CA LEU A 14 13.60 14.63 2.25
C LEU A 14 13.92 13.79 3.49
N GLY A 15 13.86 12.48 3.32
CA GLY A 15 14.20 11.50 4.34
C GLY A 15 15.38 10.64 3.91
N SER A 16 16.02 10.00 4.88
CA SER A 16 17.03 8.97 4.62
C SER A 16 16.61 7.67 5.29
N ALA A 17 16.63 6.57 4.56
CA ALA A 17 16.24 5.25 5.06
C ALA A 17 17.27 4.21 4.64
N GLU A 18 17.51 3.23 5.52
CA GLU A 18 18.39 2.09 5.25
C GLU A 18 17.56 0.98 4.62
N HIS A 19 17.90 0.61 3.40
CA HIS A 19 17.19 -0.39 2.61
C HIS A 19 18.17 -1.33 1.91
N SER A 20 17.68 -2.49 1.49
CA SER A 20 18.49 -3.43 0.71
C SER A 20 18.53 -3.05 -0.76
N ALA A 21 17.51 -2.32 -1.24
CA ALA A 21 17.43 -1.79 -2.59
C ALA A 21 16.80 -0.39 -2.61
N PRO A 22 17.17 0.48 -3.57
CA PRO A 22 16.63 1.84 -3.65
C PRO A 22 15.12 1.90 -3.94
N ASN A 23 14.57 0.83 -4.54
CA ASN A 23 13.14 0.74 -4.91
C ASN A 23 12.26 0.19 -3.78
N GLU A 24 12.83 -0.03 -2.60
CA GLU A 24 12.07 -0.52 -1.44
C GLU A 24 11.09 0.55 -0.97
N TYR A 25 9.87 0.12 -0.61
CA TYR A 25 8.80 1.04 -0.26
C TYR A 25 9.13 1.83 1.00
N GLN A 26 9.06 3.16 0.91
CA GLN A 26 9.27 4.06 2.02
C GLN A 26 8.08 5.02 2.16
N GLY A 27 7.42 4.99 3.32
CA GLY A 27 6.40 5.97 3.69
C GLY A 27 7.01 7.25 4.25
N CYS A 28 6.42 8.40 3.92
CA CYS A 28 6.81 9.69 4.50
C CYS A 28 6.37 9.77 5.97
N SER A 29 7.26 10.25 6.84
CA SER A 29 6.95 10.43 8.27
C SER A 29 5.82 11.45 8.49
N GLU A 30 5.83 12.53 7.70
CA GLU A 30 4.93 13.68 7.83
C GLU A 30 3.52 13.40 7.30
N CYS A 31 3.42 12.99 6.03
CA CYS A 31 2.14 12.90 5.33
C CYS A 31 1.72 11.46 4.98
N LYS A 32 2.48 10.46 5.45
CA LYS A 32 2.27 9.02 5.19
C LYS A 32 2.17 8.63 3.71
N SER A 33 2.51 9.54 2.80
CA SER A 33 2.50 9.30 1.37
C SER A 33 3.73 8.50 0.93
N ALA A 34 3.64 7.84 -0.22
CA ALA A 34 4.78 7.16 -0.81
C ALA A 34 5.92 8.15 -1.08
N MET A 35 7.13 7.81 -0.66
CA MET A 35 8.33 8.53 -1.04
C MET A 35 8.96 7.86 -2.26
N VAL A 36 9.61 8.67 -3.09
CA VAL A 36 10.35 8.20 -4.26
C VAL A 36 11.85 8.30 -4.00
N TYR A 37 12.61 7.35 -4.53
CA TYR A 37 14.06 7.41 -4.44
C TYR A 37 14.58 8.65 -5.19
N ALA A 38 15.39 9.45 -4.50
CA ALA A 38 15.93 10.69 -5.04
C ALA A 38 17.06 10.49 -6.06
N GLY A 39 17.58 9.25 -6.20
CA GLY A 39 18.70 8.94 -7.08
C GLY A 39 20.07 9.01 -6.39
N TYR A 40 20.11 9.30 -5.09
CA TYR A 40 21.35 9.50 -4.33
C TYR A 40 21.36 8.67 -3.05
N THR A 41 22.52 8.11 -2.72
CA THR A 41 22.80 7.58 -1.38
C THR A 41 23.01 8.73 -0.38
N LYS A 42 22.88 8.44 0.92
CA LYS A 42 23.17 9.42 1.97
C LYS A 42 24.62 9.87 1.94
N ALA A 43 25.55 8.97 1.64
CA ALA A 43 26.96 9.31 1.49
C ALA A 43 27.19 10.32 0.35
N GLU A 44 26.58 10.09 -0.82
CA GLU A 44 26.64 11.03 -1.94
C GLU A 44 25.87 12.34 -1.69
N TRP A 45 24.81 12.27 -0.90
CA TRP A 45 24.08 13.47 -0.50
C TRP A 45 24.89 14.32 0.48
N ASP A 46 25.58 13.72 1.43
CA ASP A 46 26.37 14.44 2.43
C ASP A 46 27.61 15.10 1.85
N THR A 47 28.16 14.59 0.74
CA THR A 47 29.29 15.20 0.01
C THR A 47 28.90 16.41 -0.83
N LYS A 48 27.60 16.60 -1.13
CA LYS A 48 27.11 17.72 -1.96
C LYS A 48 27.01 19.02 -1.17
N SER A 49 27.30 20.13 -1.86
CA SER A 49 27.17 21.47 -1.28
C SER A 49 25.70 21.84 -1.06
N LYS A 50 25.46 22.88 -0.27
CA LYS A 50 24.10 23.35 0.03
C LYS A 50 23.37 23.81 -1.24
N GLU A 51 24.10 24.46 -2.14
CA GLU A 51 23.59 24.96 -3.42
C GLU A 51 23.18 23.80 -4.34
N GLU A 52 23.99 22.74 -4.41
CA GLU A 52 23.65 21.54 -5.17
C GLU A 52 22.40 20.86 -4.62
N LYS A 53 22.27 20.78 -3.29
CA LYS A 53 21.09 20.19 -2.64
C LYS A 53 19.80 20.94 -2.97
N GLU A 54 19.86 22.27 -3.01
CA GLU A 54 18.71 23.10 -3.39
C GLU A 54 18.34 22.90 -4.87
N GLN A 55 19.32 22.84 -5.76
CA GLN A 55 19.10 22.56 -7.18
C GLN A 55 18.49 21.16 -7.39
N ILE A 56 18.99 20.14 -6.69
CA ILE A 56 18.44 18.79 -6.76
C ILE A 56 17.01 18.77 -6.22
N LYS A 57 16.72 19.49 -5.13
CA LYS A 57 15.36 19.59 -4.59
C LYS A 57 14.39 20.25 -5.58
N ALA A 58 14.85 21.28 -6.31
CA ALA A 58 14.07 21.91 -7.38
C ALA A 58 13.82 20.92 -8.52
N GLN A 59 14.86 20.22 -9.00
CA GLN A 59 14.73 19.20 -10.04
C GLN A 59 13.79 18.05 -9.62
N LEU A 60 13.86 17.60 -8.38
CA LEU A 60 12.97 16.57 -7.84
C LEU A 60 11.52 17.07 -7.78
N LYS A 61 11.30 18.35 -7.46
CA LYS A 61 9.97 18.97 -7.47
C LYS A 61 9.39 19.03 -8.88
N ASP A 62 10.20 19.39 -9.88
CA ASP A 62 9.77 19.42 -11.28
C ASP A 62 9.54 18.01 -11.85
N LYS A 63 10.41 17.06 -11.49
CA LYS A 63 10.33 15.66 -11.93
C LYS A 63 9.16 14.90 -11.31
N TYR A 64 8.83 15.20 -10.05
CA TYR A 64 7.77 14.56 -9.29
C TYR A 64 6.75 15.60 -8.81
N PRO A 65 5.81 16.03 -9.69
CA PRO A 65 4.72 16.91 -9.29
C PRO A 65 3.87 16.21 -8.20
N ALA A 66 3.16 16.98 -7.37
CA ALA A 66 2.39 16.46 -6.24
C ALA A 66 1.38 15.35 -6.62
N SER A 67 0.95 15.29 -7.87
CA SER A 67 0.11 14.22 -8.46
C SER A 67 0.82 12.87 -8.65
N ALA A 68 2.17 12.83 -8.64
CA ALA A 68 2.97 11.61 -8.64
C ALA A 68 2.95 10.89 -7.28
N SER A 69 2.42 11.54 -6.23
CA SER A 69 1.92 10.89 -5.03
C SER A 69 0.68 10.08 -5.39
N THR A 70 0.82 9.04 -6.23
CA THR A 70 -0.16 7.97 -6.23
C THR A 70 -0.13 7.46 -4.80
N SER A 71 -1.16 7.82 -4.04
CA SER A 71 -1.44 7.20 -2.77
C SER A 71 -1.32 5.72 -3.05
N VAL A 72 -0.33 5.06 -2.45
CA VAL A 72 -0.53 3.65 -2.16
C VAL A 72 -1.71 3.74 -1.22
N ASN A 73 -2.89 3.49 -1.79
CA ASN A 73 -4.12 3.37 -1.06
C ASN A 73 -3.88 2.17 -0.12
N LEU A 74 -3.23 2.42 1.02
CA LEU A 74 -3.55 1.70 2.22
C LEU A 74 -5.04 1.97 2.36
N PRO A 75 -5.90 0.96 2.18
CA PRO A 75 -7.33 1.19 2.27
C PRO A 75 -7.56 1.80 3.64
N SER A 76 -8.16 2.99 3.68
CA SER A 76 -8.62 3.61 4.92
C SER A 76 -9.33 2.52 5.74
N PRO A 77 -9.23 2.49 7.08
CA PRO A 77 -9.88 1.46 7.90
C PRO A 77 -11.38 1.27 7.58
N ASP A 78 -12.03 2.28 7.00
CA ASP A 78 -13.40 2.25 6.47
C ASP A 78 -13.63 1.34 5.24
N VAL A 79 -12.60 1.07 4.44
CA VAL A 79 -12.65 0.11 3.33
C VAL A 79 -12.41 -1.30 3.84
N LEU A 80 -11.55 -1.45 4.85
CA LEU A 80 -11.24 -2.74 5.46
C LEU A 80 -12.46 -3.31 6.23
N SER A 81 -13.23 -2.45 6.91
CA SER A 81 -14.49 -2.85 7.56
C SER A 81 -15.54 -3.31 6.54
N LYS A 82 -15.71 -2.59 5.43
CA LYS A 82 -16.63 -2.97 4.35
C LYS A 82 -16.29 -4.30 3.67
N ILE A 83 -14.99 -4.62 3.54
CA ILE A 83 -14.57 -5.93 2.99
C ILE A 83 -14.89 -7.05 4.00
N ASN A 84 -14.66 -6.83 5.29
CA ASN A 84 -14.95 -7.81 6.33
C ASN A 84 -16.45 -8.12 6.45
N ASP A 85 -17.32 -7.12 6.32
CA ASP A 85 -18.78 -7.30 6.38
C ASP A 85 -19.32 -8.06 5.15
N ASN A 86 -18.72 -7.84 3.98
CA ASN A 86 -19.05 -8.60 2.77
C ASN A 86 -18.67 -10.09 2.91
N ILE A 87 -17.52 -10.40 3.53
CA ILE A 87 -17.09 -11.79 3.76
C ILE A 87 -18.07 -12.52 4.69
N ASN A 88 -18.55 -11.86 5.75
CA ASN A 88 -19.51 -12.46 6.68
C ASN A 88 -20.87 -12.70 6.02
N THR A 89 -21.33 -11.78 5.15
CA THR A 89 -22.57 -11.95 4.40
C THR A 89 -22.48 -13.11 3.41
N ILE A 90 -21.38 -13.23 2.67
CA ILE A 90 -21.14 -14.34 1.73
C ILE A 90 -21.10 -15.67 2.49
N LYS A 91 -20.38 -15.74 3.61
CA LYS A 91 -20.31 -16.95 4.46
C LYS A 91 -21.69 -17.41 4.91
N ASN A 92 -22.56 -16.48 5.32
CA ASN A 92 -23.89 -16.82 5.82
C ASN A 92 -24.82 -17.32 4.70
N ILE A 93 -24.76 -16.69 3.52
CA ILE A 93 -25.49 -17.14 2.32
C ILE A 93 -25.04 -18.54 1.91
N LEU A 94 -23.73 -18.78 1.89
CA LEU A 94 -23.16 -20.06 1.48
C LEU A 94 -23.51 -21.18 2.46
N MET A 95 -23.53 -20.88 3.77
CA MET A 95 -24.02 -21.82 4.80
C MET A 95 -25.49 -22.20 4.61
N PHE A 96 -26.35 -21.23 4.27
CA PHE A 96 -27.77 -21.48 4.06
C PHE A 96 -28.02 -22.45 2.88
N TYR A 97 -27.34 -22.25 1.74
CA TYR A 97 -27.43 -23.16 0.60
C TYR A 97 -26.90 -24.57 0.92
N LEU A 98 -25.85 -24.67 1.72
CA LEU A 98 -25.28 -25.95 2.14
C LEU A 98 -26.30 -26.75 2.97
N ILE A 99 -26.97 -26.10 3.92
CA ILE A 99 -28.01 -26.72 4.75
C ILE A 99 -29.20 -27.17 3.89
N LEU A 100 -29.68 -26.32 2.97
CA LEU A 100 -30.76 -26.69 2.04
C LEU A 100 -30.39 -27.88 1.16
N SER A 101 -29.16 -27.93 0.67
CA SER A 101 -28.66 -29.05 -0.14
C SER A 101 -28.66 -30.35 0.65
N ILE A 102 -28.18 -30.34 1.90
CA ILE A 102 -28.17 -31.51 2.77
C ILE A 102 -29.60 -32.01 3.02
N VAL A 103 -30.52 -31.12 3.39
CA VAL A 103 -31.93 -31.47 3.63
C VAL A 103 -32.57 -32.06 2.37
N GLY A 104 -32.33 -31.47 1.20
CA GLY A 104 -32.83 -31.99 -0.08
C GLY A 104 -32.31 -33.40 -0.39
N ILE A 105 -31.02 -33.66 -0.16
CA ILE A 105 -30.43 -34.99 -0.33
C ILE A 105 -31.06 -35.99 0.64
N PHE A 106 -31.26 -35.63 1.91
CA PHE A 106 -31.93 -36.49 2.88
C PHE A 106 -33.35 -36.87 2.45
N PHE A 107 -34.15 -35.91 1.98
CA PHE A 107 -35.49 -36.19 1.46
C PHE A 107 -35.47 -37.09 0.22
N MET A 108 -34.48 -36.91 -0.67
CA MET A 108 -34.33 -37.75 -1.85
C MET A 108 -33.97 -39.20 -1.48
N ILE A 109 -33.06 -39.38 -0.53
CA ILE A 109 -32.66 -40.71 -0.02
C ILE A 109 -33.84 -41.42 0.66
N ILE A 110 -34.62 -40.70 1.49
CA ILE A 110 -35.79 -41.28 2.15
C ILE A 110 -36.83 -41.73 1.12
N ASN A 111 -37.12 -40.91 0.11
CA ASN A 111 -38.06 -41.29 -0.96
C ASN A 111 -37.55 -42.43 -1.86
N PHE A 112 -36.24 -42.69 -1.89
CA PHE A 112 -35.68 -43.83 -2.62
C PHE A 112 -35.69 -45.13 -1.79
N LEU A 113 -35.64 -45.02 -0.46
CA LEU A 113 -35.65 -46.15 0.48
C LEU A 113 -37.06 -46.65 0.83
N VAL A 114 -38.07 -45.79 0.70
CA VAL A 114 -39.50 -46.10 0.83
C VAL A 114 -40.06 -46.56 -0.50
#